data_AF-A0A3D9BCF9-F1
#
_entry.id   AF-A0A3D9BCF9-F1
#
_cell.length_a   1.000
_cell.length_b   1.000
_cell.length_c   1.000
_cell.angle_alpha   90.00
_cell.angle_beta   90.00
_cell.angle_gamma   90.00
#
_symmetry.space_group_name_H-M   'P 1'
#
loop_
_entity.id
_entity.type
_entity.pdbx_description
1 polymer ?
#
loop_
_entity_poly.entity_id
_entity_poly.type
_entity_poly.pdbx_seq_one_letter_code
_entity_poly.pdbx_strand_id
1 'polypeptide(L)'
;MNDILSSEKLIIQYLEFLIAEDFHTSCDLSDEIIFTENIMSGKIMIVQNFSEQISDDVILKNYLEIIIININLKLITVEDMHRTLRN
;
A
#
# COMPACT_ATOMS: atom_id res chain seq x y z
N MET A 1 2.37 5.32 22.10
CA MET A 1 2.35 6.15 20.88
C MET A 1 2.62 5.17 19.76
N ASN A 2 1.56 4.56 19.20
CA ASN A 2 1.73 3.54 18.17
C ASN A 2 2.22 4.25 16.92
N ASP A 3 3.47 3.97 16.58
CA ASP A 3 4.27 4.68 15.60
C ASP A 3 3.55 4.69 14.27
N ILE A 4 3.13 5.86 13.79
CA ILE A 4 2.58 6.02 12.43
C ILE A 4 3.57 5.42 11.43
N LEU A 5 4.86 5.66 11.65
CA LEU A 5 6.00 5.08 10.92
C LEU A 5 5.99 3.54 10.89
N SER A 6 5.52 2.88 11.95
CA SER A 6 5.42 1.42 11.99
C SER A 6 4.27 0.90 11.13
N SER A 7 3.19 1.68 11.00
CA SER A 7 2.06 1.35 10.12
C SER A 7 2.42 1.59 8.65
N GLU A 8 3.13 2.67 8.35
CA GLU A 8 3.61 2.97 6.98
C GLU A 8 4.50 1.86 6.44
N LYS A 9 5.51 1.46 7.22
CA LYS A 9 6.43 0.39 6.84
C LYS A 9 5.71 -0.94 6.64
N LEU A 10 4.75 -1.28 7.50
CA LEU A 10 3.96 -2.50 7.35
C LEU A 10 3.16 -2.50 6.04
N ILE A 11 2.54 -1.36 5.70
CA ILE A 11 1.74 -1.21 4.48
C ILE A 11 2.62 -1.35 3.25
N ILE A 12 3.79 -0.69 3.22
CA ILE A 12 4.75 -0.82 2.12
C ILE A 12 5.14 -2.29 1.97
N GLN A 13 5.60 -2.94 3.03
CA GLN A 13 6.01 -4.35 3.00
C GLN A 13 4.88 -5.28 2.52
N TYR A 14 3.65 -5.02 2.96
CA TYR A 14 2.49 -5.77 2.52
C TYR A 14 2.24 -5.64 1.02
N LEU A 15 2.27 -4.40 0.48
CA LEU A 15 2.06 -4.17 -0.94
C LEU A 15 3.18 -4.78 -1.79
N GLU A 16 4.44 -4.60 -1.39
CA GLU A 16 5.60 -5.18 -2.08
C GLU A 16 5.56 -6.72 -2.09
N PHE A 17 5.14 -7.33 -0.98
CA PHE A 17 4.94 -8.77 -0.89
C PHE A 17 3.89 -9.26 -1.90
N LEU A 18 2.75 -8.56 -1.99
CA LEU A 18 1.69 -8.93 -2.92
C LEU A 18 2.13 -8.80 -4.40
N ILE A 19 2.89 -7.75 -4.73
CA ILE A 19 3.48 -7.63 -6.07
C ILE A 19 4.40 -8.82 -6.35
N ALA A 20 5.26 -9.19 -5.40
CA ALA A 20 6.19 -10.30 -5.56
C ALA A 20 5.48 -11.65 -5.77
N GLU A 21 4.41 -11.90 -5.02
CA GLU A 21 3.60 -13.13 -5.15
C GLU A 21 2.82 -13.16 -6.47
N ASP A 22 2.07 -12.11 -6.80
CA ASP A 22 1.08 -12.14 -7.90
C ASP A 22 1.70 -11.81 -9.27
N PHE A 23 2.76 -11.01 -9.30
CA PHE A 23 3.40 -10.52 -10.54
C PHE A 23 4.81 -11.09 -10.75
N HIS A 24 5.33 -11.85 -9.79
CA HIS A 24 6.69 -12.41 -9.82
C HIS A 24 7.77 -11.36 -10.09
N THR A 25 7.58 -10.15 -9.55
CA THR A 25 8.49 -9.01 -9.72
C THR A 25 8.73 -8.31 -8.39
N SER A 26 9.85 -7.59 -8.27
CA SER A 26 10.13 -6.73 -7.13
C SER A 26 9.93 -5.28 -7.55
N CYS A 27 9.21 -4.53 -6.73
CA CYS A 27 8.95 -3.12 -6.93
C CYS A 27 9.13 -2.43 -5.58
N ASP A 28 9.99 -1.42 -5.51
CA ASP A 28 10.14 -0.59 -4.31
C ASP A 28 9.05 0.47 -4.33
N LEU A 29 8.22 0.49 -3.29
CA LEU A 29 7.09 1.41 -3.20
C LEU A 29 7.34 2.61 -2.30
N SER A 30 8.55 2.76 -1.75
CA SER A 30 8.86 3.77 -0.73
C SER A 30 8.56 5.21 -1.17
N ASP A 31 8.79 5.54 -2.45
CA ASP A 31 8.52 6.86 -3.04
C ASP A 31 7.28 6.89 -3.95
N GLU A 32 6.62 5.73 -4.12
CA GLU A 32 5.49 5.51 -5.02
C GLU A 32 4.14 5.77 -4.33
N ILE A 33 4.14 5.80 -2.99
CA ILE A 33 2.96 6.07 -2.16
C ILE A 33 3.25 7.13 -1.11
N ILE A 34 2.26 7.98 -0.86
CA ILE A 34 2.33 9.05 0.12
C ILE A 34 1.30 8.80 1.21
N PHE A 35 1.74 8.82 2.46
CA PHE A 35 0.85 8.81 3.61
C PHE A 35 0.48 10.24 3.98
N THR A 36 -0.83 10.51 4.03
CA THR A 36 -1.35 11.84 4.35
C THR A 36 -2.57 11.74 5.26
N GLU A 37 -2.95 12.83 5.91
CA GLU A 37 -4.13 12.87 6.76
C GLU A 37 -5.32 13.41 5.98
N ASN A 38 -6.43 12.68 5.99
CA ASN A 38 -7.68 13.17 5.47
C ASN A 38 -8.23 14.29 6.39
N ILE A 39 -8.23 15.53 5.89
CA ILE A 39 -8.61 16.73 6.65
C ILE A 39 -10.01 16.69 7.29
N MET A 40 -10.94 15.91 6.73
CA MET A 40 -12.32 15.83 7.22
C MET A 40 -12.47 14.81 8.36
N SER A 41 -11.68 13.73 8.32
CA SER A 41 -11.82 12.61 9.26
C SER A 41 -10.67 12.47 10.25
N GLY A 42 -9.55 13.17 10.03
CA GLY A 42 -8.32 13.07 10.81
C GLY A 42 -7.65 11.69 10.71
N LYS A 43 -7.96 10.92 9.67
CA LYS A 43 -7.44 9.55 9.47
C LYS A 43 -6.31 9.59 8.46
N ILE A 44 -5.25 8.83 8.73
CA ILE A 44 -4.20 8.57 7.75
C ILE A 44 -4.80 7.81 6.57
N MET A 45 -4.44 8.24 5.37
CA MET A 45 -4.87 7.73 4.08
C MET A 45 -3.65 7.65 3.16
N ILE A 46 -3.64 6.65 2.29
CA ILE A 46 -2.60 6.45 1.29
C ILE A 46 -3.04 7.14 0.00
N VAL A 47 -2.14 7.93 -0.59
CA VAL A 47 -2.32 8.55 -1.90
C VAL A 47 -1.21 8.04 -2.82
N GLN A 48 -1.56 7.83 -4.08
CA GLN A 48 -0.65 7.29 -5.09
C GLN A 48 0.21 8.42 -5.65
N ASN A 49 1.50 8.15 -5.83
CA ASN A 49 2.47 9.02 -6.52
C ASN A 49 3.25 8.21 -7.56
N PHE A 50 2.53 7.34 -8.28
CA PHE A 50 3.14 6.36 -9.16
C PHE A 50 4.03 7.00 -10.23
N SER A 51 5.26 6.54 -10.31
CA SER A 51 6.22 6.87 -11.36
C SER A 51 5.75 6.38 -12.72
N GLU A 52 6.45 6.81 -13.78
CA GLU A 52 6.20 6.31 -15.15
C GLU A 52 6.34 4.78 -15.20
N GLN A 53 7.26 4.20 -14.44
CA GLN A 53 7.47 2.76 -14.40
C GLN A 53 6.21 1.99 -13.96
N ILE A 54 5.55 2.43 -12.89
CA ILE A 54 4.29 1.82 -12.44
C ILE A 54 3.15 2.24 -13.38
N SER A 55 3.15 3.48 -13.84
CA SER A 55 2.07 4.02 -14.67
C SER A 55 1.96 3.38 -16.04
N ASP A 56 3.08 2.96 -16.64
CA ASP A 56 3.15 2.29 -17.94
C ASP A 56 2.67 0.83 -17.89
N ASP A 57 2.79 0.17 -16.73
CA ASP A 57 2.17 -1.14 -16.49
C ASP A 57 0.75 -0.97 -15.95
N VAL A 58 -0.22 -0.87 -16.87
CA VAL A 58 -1.64 -0.67 -16.54
C VAL A 58 -2.19 -1.77 -15.63
N ILE A 59 -1.68 -3.00 -15.71
CA ILE A 59 -2.20 -4.11 -14.90
C ILE A 59 -1.71 -3.94 -13.45
N LEU A 60 -0.40 -3.73 -13.27
CA LEU A 60 0.20 -3.50 -11.96
C LEU A 60 -0.39 -2.26 -11.29
N LYS A 61 -0.50 -1.16 -12.05
CA LYS A 61 -1.14 0.07 -11.59
C LYS A 61 -2.54 -0.19 -11.05
N ASN A 62 -3.44 -0.73 -11.88
CA ASN A 62 -4.83 -0.96 -11.48
C ASN A 62 -4.95 -1.88 -10.27
N TYR A 63 -4.08 -2.89 -10.19
CA TYR A 63 -4.00 -3.78 -9.04
C TYR A 63 -3.67 -3.00 -7.76
N LEU A 64 -2.61 -2.19 -7.77
CA LEU A 64 -2.22 -1.37 -6.63
C LEU A 64 -3.30 -0.35 -6.24
N GLU A 65 -3.94 0.29 -7.23
CA GLU A 65 -5.04 1.21 -6.99
C GLU A 65 -6.17 0.56 -6.18
N ILE A 66 -6.58 -0.65 -6.56
CA ILE A 66 -7.65 -1.39 -5.89
C ILE A 66 -7.26 -1.72 -4.45
N ILE A 67 -6.03 -2.20 -4.22
CA ILE A 67 -5.60 -2.56 -2.87
C ILE A 67 -5.48 -1.32 -1.98
N ILE A 68 -4.92 -0.23 -2.49
CA ILE A 68 -4.83 1.04 -1.75
C ILE A 68 -6.22 1.55 -1.37
N ILE A 69 -7.20 1.49 -2.28
CA ILE A 69 -8.60 1.83 -1.99
C ILE A 69 -9.14 0.95 -0.86
N ASN A 70 -8.92 -0.36 -0.92
CA ASN A 70 -9.40 -1.29 0.10
C ASN A 70 -8.76 -1.03 1.48
N ILE A 71 -7.47 -0.67 1.53
CA ILE A 71 -6.80 -0.25 2.77
C ILE A 71 -7.43 1.04 3.32
N ASN A 72 -7.60 2.05 2.46
CA ASN A 72 -8.18 3.33 2.83
C ASN A 72 -9.63 3.21 3.32
N LEU A 73 -10.41 2.29 2.75
CA LEU A 73 -11.78 1.96 3.18
C LEU A 73 -11.82 1.03 4.40
N LYS A 74 -10.67 0.61 4.93
CA LYS A 74 -10.52 -0.36 6.04
C LYS A 74 -11.12 -1.73 5.76
N LEU A 75 -11.21 -2.12 4.48
CA LEU A 75 -11.57 -3.47 4.06
C LEU A 75 -10.39 -4.43 4.21
N ILE A 76 -9.16 -3.90 4.14
CA ILE A 76 -7.93 -4.60 4.52
C ILE A 76 -7.41 -3.94 5.79
N THR A 77 -7.23 -4.73 6.85
CA THR A 77 -6.79 -4.24 8.16
C THR A 77 -5.30 -4.52 8.41
N VAL A 78 -4.72 -3.86 9.41
CA VAL A 78 -3.37 -4.15 9.90
C VAL A 78 -3.23 -5.62 10.33
N GLU A 79 -4.28 -6.21 10.89
CA GLU A 79 -4.29 -7.64 11.26
C GLU A 79 -4.23 -8.55 10.04
N ASP A 80 -4.95 -8.21 8.96
CA ASP A 80 -4.87 -8.93 7.68
C ASP A 80 -3.46 -8.88 7.11
N MET A 81 -2.83 -7.69 7.11
CA MET A 81 -1.46 -7.52 6.62
C MET A 81 -0.47 -8.39 7.40
N HIS A 82 -0.55 -8.38 8.73
CA HIS A 82 0.30 -9.23 9.57
C HIS A 82 0.05 -10.71 9.35
N ARG A 83 -1.20 -11.12 9.10
CA ARG A 83 -1.53 -12.52 8.79
C ARG A 83 -0.96 -12.93 7.44
N THR A 84 -1.06 -12.08 6.42
CA THR A 84 -0.50 -12.33 5.09
C THR A 84 1.03 -12.46 5.14
N LEU A 85 1.72 -11.52 5.80
CA LEU A 85 3.19 -11.49 5.87
C LEU A 85 3.83 -12.55 6.78
N ARG A 86 3.03 -13.31 7.54
CA ARG A 86 3.52 -14.41 8.40
C ARG A 86 3.49 -15.77 7.72
N ASN A 87 2.79 -15.88 6.59
CA ASN A 87 2.74 -17.08 5.76
C ASN A 87 3.91 -17.08 4.78
#